data_AF-A0A7W5Z7G2-F1
#
_entry.id   AF-A0A7W5Z7G2-F1
#
_cell.length_a   1.000
_cell.length_b   1.000
_cell.length_c   1.000
_cell.angle_alpha   90.00
_cell.angle_beta   90.00
_cell.angle_gamma   90.00
#
_symmetry.space_group_name_H-M   'P 1'
#
loop_
_entity.id
_entity.type
_entity.pdbx_description
1 polymer ?
#
loop_
_entity_poly.entity_id
_entity_poly.type
_entity_poly.pdbx_seq_one_letter_code
_entity_poly.pdbx_strand_id
1 'polypeptide(L)'
;MSHVRGAPMHPQTQGKIERWHQTLKNHILLENDFLPDDLEARIEAFVEHYNHQRYHESLANVTPADAYFGRAPTIIKQRERVKRQTIEYRRLQHRRLAA
;
A
#
# COMPACT_ATOMS: atom_id res chain seq x y z
N MET A 1 2.40 -25.68 9.41
CA MET A 1 2.32 -24.39 10.13
C MET A 1 1.94 -24.66 11.58
N SER A 2 2.66 -24.08 12.54
CA SER A 2 2.25 -24.10 13.95
C SER A 2 1.21 -23.01 14.20
N HIS A 3 0.18 -23.31 14.99
CA HIS A 3 -0.83 -22.34 15.38
C HIS A 3 -0.38 -21.60 16.65
N VAL A 4 -0.35 -20.27 16.60
CA VAL A 4 0.05 -19.41 17.72
C VAL A 4 -1.13 -18.53 18.10
N ARG A 5 -1.41 -18.42 19.41
CA ARG A 5 -2.47 -17.57 19.95
C ARG A 5 -1.88 -16.38 20.69
N GLY A 6 -2.57 -15.25 20.66
CA GLY A 6 -2.27 -14.12 21.53
C GLY A 6 -2.65 -14.40 22.98
N ALA A 7 -2.06 -13.66 23.91
CA ALA A 7 -2.46 -13.74 25.32
C ALA A 7 -3.90 -13.24 25.48
N PRO A 8 -4.70 -13.84 26.39
CA PRO A 8 -6.03 -13.35 26.72
C PRO A 8 -6.00 -11.86 27.11
N MET A 9 -7.01 -11.09 26.66
CA MET A 9 -7.15 -9.66 26.95
C MET A 9 -5.96 -8.77 26.52
N HIS A 10 -5.13 -9.25 25.57
CA HIS A 10 -3.97 -8.53 25.07
C HIS A 10 -4.06 -8.30 23.54
N PRO A 11 -4.92 -7.37 23.07
CA PRO A 11 -5.24 -7.17 21.66
C PRO A 11 -4.04 -6.72 20.81
N GLN A 12 -3.02 -6.13 21.43
CA GLN A 12 -1.83 -5.61 20.74
C GLN A 12 -1.10 -6.70 19.95
N THR A 13 -1.21 -7.97 20.35
CA THR A 13 -0.65 -9.11 19.61
C THR A 13 -1.31 -9.30 18.24
N GLN A 14 -2.57 -8.89 18.07
CA GLN A 14 -3.34 -8.93 16.82
C GLN A 14 -3.48 -7.54 16.17
N GLY A 15 -2.73 -6.54 16.64
CA GLY A 15 -2.90 -5.15 16.23
C GLY A 15 -2.78 -4.91 14.73
N LYS A 16 -2.03 -5.73 13.98
CA LYS A 16 -1.94 -5.61 12.51
C LYS A 16 -3.28 -5.83 11.83
N ILE A 17 -4.00 -6.90 12.18
CA ILE A 17 -5.30 -7.20 11.58
C ILE A 17 -6.38 -6.26 12.12
N GLU A 18 -6.32 -5.89 13.40
CA GLU A 18 -7.23 -4.91 13.99
C GLU A 18 -7.11 -3.53 13.31
N ARG A 19 -5.88 -3.07 13.06
CA ARG A 19 -5.65 -1.81 12.31
C ARG A 19 -6.13 -1.90 10.87
N TRP A 20 -5.99 -3.06 10.23
CA TRP A 20 -6.53 -3.29 8.89
C TRP A 20 -8.06 -3.22 8.88
N HIS A 21 -8.74 -3.85 9.84
CA HIS A 21 -10.20 -3.74 10.00
C HIS A 21 -10.67 -2.30 10.19
N GLN A 22 -9.95 -1.51 10.99
CA GLN A 22 -10.28 -0.09 11.15
C GLN A 22 -10.15 0.67 9.82
N THR A 23 -9.14 0.36 9.02
CA THR A 23 -8.93 0.99 7.70
C THR A 23 -10.05 0.65 6.72
N LEU A 24 -10.45 -0.63 6.67
CA LEU A 24 -11.61 -1.13 5.91
C LEU A 24 -12.88 -0.39 6.33
N LYS A 25 -13.20 -0.39 7.63
CA LYS A 25 -14.41 0.23 8.16
C LYS A 25 -14.45 1.73 7.89
N ASN A 26 -13.34 2.44 8.05
CA ASN A 26 -13.28 3.88 7.75
C ASN A 26 -13.53 4.20 6.27
N HIS A 27 -13.31 3.25 5.36
CA HIS A 27 -13.60 3.42 3.94
C HIS A 27 -15.05 3.06 3.60
N ILE A 28 -15.54 1.93 4.11
CA ILE A 28 -16.86 1.39 3.75
C ILE A 28 -18.00 2.09 4.51
N LEU A 29 -17.81 2.45 5.79
CA LEU A 29 -18.86 3.09 6.62
C LEU A 29 -19.20 4.53 6.18
N LEU A 30 -18.61 5.02 5.09
CA LEU A 30 -18.96 6.32 4.52
C LEU A 30 -20.25 6.25 3.70
N GLU A 31 -20.70 5.07 3.29
CA GLU A 31 -21.91 4.87 2.47
C GLU A 31 -22.84 3.83 3.10
N ASN A 32 -24.16 3.99 2.93
CA ASN A 32 -25.14 3.01 3.40
C ASN A 32 -25.41 1.98 2.29
N ASP A 33 -25.14 0.72 2.60
CA ASP A 33 -25.52 -0.43 1.76
C ASP A 33 -26.95 -0.84 2.03
N PHE A 34 -27.80 -0.80 0.99
CA PHE A 34 -29.21 -1.19 1.08
C PHE A 34 -29.40 -2.69 0.83
N LEU A 35 -28.44 -3.35 0.16
CA LEU A 35 -28.43 -4.78 -0.15
C LEU A 35 -27.12 -5.43 0.30
N PRO A 36 -27.13 -6.70 0.76
CA PRO A 36 -25.92 -7.42 1.13
C PRO A 36 -24.89 -7.54 -0.01
N ASP A 37 -25.35 -7.77 -1.24
CA ASP A 37 -24.47 -7.93 -2.42
C ASP A 37 -23.68 -6.65 -2.72
N ASP A 38 -24.25 -5.48 -2.43
CA ASP A 38 -23.57 -4.19 -2.60
C ASP A 38 -22.40 -4.05 -1.60
N LEU A 39 -22.61 -4.50 -0.36
CA LEU A 39 -21.57 -4.51 0.67
C LEU A 39 -20.43 -5.47 0.28
N GLU A 40 -20.75 -6.66 -0.23
CA GLU A 40 -19.73 -7.61 -0.70
C GLU A 40 -18.89 -7.01 -1.83
N ALA A 41 -19.54 -6.44 -2.85
CA ALA A 41 -18.85 -5.78 -3.96
C ALA A 41 -17.96 -4.62 -3.50
N ARG A 42 -18.40 -3.83 -2.51
CA ARG A 42 -17.58 -2.76 -1.92
C ARG A 42 -16.38 -3.28 -1.14
N ILE A 43 -16.54 -4.36 -0.39
CA ILE A 43 -15.44 -5.02 0.31
C ILE A 43 -14.40 -5.51 -0.71
N GLU A 44 -14.83 -6.18 -1.78
CA GLU A 44 -13.94 -6.64 -2.84
C GLU A 44 -13.18 -5.49 -3.51
N ALA A 45 -13.89 -4.42 -3.88
CA ALA A 45 -13.29 -3.23 -4.48
C ALA A 45 -12.26 -2.57 -3.54
N PHE A 46 -12.56 -2.50 -2.24
CA PHE A 46 -11.60 -2.00 -1.25
C PHE A 46 -10.37 -2.89 -1.16
N VAL A 47 -10.53 -4.22 -1.09
CA VAL A 47 -9.42 -5.16 -0.98
C VAL A 47 -8.51 -5.06 -2.20
N GLU A 48 -9.09 -5.01 -3.39
CA GLU A 48 -8.36 -4.83 -4.65
C GLU A 48 -7.55 -3.52 -4.63
N HIS A 49 -8.22 -2.41 -4.30
CA HIS A 49 -7.55 -1.12 -4.19
C HIS A 49 -6.41 -1.13 -3.16
N TYR A 50 -6.68 -1.64 -1.95
CA TYR A 50 -5.72 -1.66 -0.84
C TYR A 50 -4.47 -2.47 -1.17
N ASN A 51 -4.64 -3.63 -1.82
CA ASN A 51 -3.56 -4.57 -2.09
C ASN A 51 -2.79 -4.26 -3.38
N HIS A 52 -3.47 -3.77 -4.43
CA HIS A 52 -2.89 -3.68 -5.77
C HIS A 52 -2.70 -2.26 -6.29
N GLN A 53 -3.33 -1.25 -5.68
CA GLN A 53 -3.28 0.13 -6.20
C GLN A 53 -2.73 1.13 -5.18
N ARG A 54 -3.06 0.97 -3.89
CA ARG A 54 -2.65 1.88 -2.83
C ARG A 54 -1.16 1.70 -2.53
N TYR A 55 -0.42 2.80 -2.56
CA TYR A 55 0.96 2.83 -2.06
C TYR A 55 0.99 2.96 -0.54
N HIS A 56 1.92 2.23 0.09
CA HIS A 56 2.11 2.27 1.54
C HIS A 56 3.49 2.82 1.87
N GLU A 57 3.55 3.90 2.65
CA GLU A 57 4.80 4.57 3.01
C GLU A 57 5.75 3.66 3.78
N SER A 58 5.22 2.83 4.69
CA SER A 58 5.98 1.83 5.43
C SER A 58 6.62 0.76 4.54
N LEU A 59 6.16 0.64 3.28
CA LEU A 59 6.69 -0.25 2.26
C LEU A 59 7.46 0.52 1.18
N ALA A 60 8.05 1.68 1.51
CA ALA A 60 8.75 2.54 0.54
C ALA A 60 7.87 2.91 -0.68
N ASN A 61 6.57 3.09 -0.44
CA ASN A 61 5.56 3.36 -1.45
C ASN A 61 5.47 2.28 -2.54
N VAL A 62 5.65 1.00 -2.18
CA VAL A 62 5.16 -0.11 -3.02
C VAL A 62 3.78 -0.56 -2.55
N THR A 63 3.09 -1.34 -3.38
CA THR A 63 1.80 -1.93 -3.02
C THR A 63 2.01 -3.14 -2.10
N PRO A 64 1.04 -3.51 -1.25
CA PRO A 64 1.14 -4.70 -0.41
C PRO A 64 1.34 -5.98 -1.24
N ALA A 65 0.66 -6.09 -2.39
CA ALA A 65 0.84 -7.23 -3.29
C ALA A 65 2.28 -7.31 -3.82
N ASP A 66 2.86 -6.21 -4.27
CA ASP A 66 4.26 -6.20 -4.74
C ASP A 66 5.26 -6.56 -3.65
N ALA A 67 5.00 -6.14 -2.41
CA ALA A 67 5.80 -6.55 -1.27
C ALA A 67 5.66 -8.06 -0.98
N TYR A 68 4.42 -8.57 -0.96
CA TYR A 68 4.12 -9.97 -0.70
C TYR A 68 4.74 -10.91 -1.75
N PHE A 69 4.64 -10.56 -3.03
CA PHE A 69 5.21 -11.33 -4.13
C PHE A 69 6.71 -11.04 -4.36
N GLY A 70 7.39 -10.29 -3.48
CA GLY A 70 8.83 -10.06 -3.53
C GLY A 70 9.31 -9.15 -4.68
N ARG A 71 8.41 -8.38 -5.31
CA ARG A 71 8.73 -7.45 -6.41
C ARG A 71 9.29 -6.11 -5.94
N ALA A 72 9.13 -5.80 -4.65
CA ALA A 72 9.52 -4.51 -4.06
C ALA A 72 10.99 -4.10 -4.35
N PRO A 73 12.01 -4.96 -4.18
CA PRO A 73 13.41 -4.57 -4.43
C PRO A 73 13.65 -4.11 -5.86
N THR A 74 13.06 -4.79 -6.84
CA THR A 74 13.18 -4.46 -8.26
C THR A 74 12.52 -3.11 -8.57
N ILE A 75 11.33 -2.87 -8.02
CA ILE A 75 10.60 -1.59 -8.18
C ILE A 75 11.42 -0.44 -7.60
N ILE A 76 11.96 -0.60 -6.39
CA ILE A 76 12.75 0.44 -5.71
C ILE A 76 14.01 0.76 -6.52
N LYS A 77 14.75 -0.25 -6.96
CA LYS A 77 15.96 -0.08 -7.77
C LYS A 77 15.68 0.65 -9.09
N GLN A 78 14.56 0.32 -9.75
CA GLN A 78 14.12 0.99 -10.97
C GLN A 78 13.85 2.48 -10.70
N ARG A 79 13.14 2.80 -9.62
CA ARG A 79 12.82 4.19 -9.22
C ARG A 79 14.08 5.01 -8.92
N GLU A 80 15.05 4.45 -8.22
CA GLU A 80 16.34 5.10 -7.93
C GLU A 80 17.08 5.46 -9.22
N ARG A 81 17.13 4.53 -10.19
CA ARG A 81 17.76 4.76 -11.49
C ARG A 81 17.09 5.92 -12.24
N VAL A 82 15.76 5.89 -12.34
CA VAL A 82 14.99 6.94 -13.03
C VAL A 82 15.18 8.30 -12.35
N LYS A 83 15.16 8.34 -11.02
CA LYS A 83 15.40 9.56 -10.25
C LYS A 83 16.78 10.16 -10.54
N ARG A 84 17.84 9.34 -10.56
CA ARG A 84 19.21 9.79 -10.89
C ARG A 84 19.29 10.38 -12.30
N GLN A 85 18.76 9.67 -13.29
CA GLN A 85 18.75 10.11 -14.69
C GLN A 85 18.00 11.44 -14.86
N THR A 86 16.87 11.59 -14.16
CA THR A 86 16.06 12.83 -14.20
C THR A 86 16.84 14.02 -13.64
N ILE A 87 17.57 13.82 -12.53
CA ILE A 87 18.39 14.87 -11.92
C ILE A 87 19.55 15.27 -12.84
N GLU A 88 20.24 14.30 -13.44
CA GLU A 88 21.33 14.56 -14.40
C GLU A 88 20.85 15.34 -15.62
N TYR A 89 19.73 14.93 -16.20
CA TYR A 89 19.11 15.62 -17.33
C TYR A 89 18.76 17.07 -17.00
N ARG A 90 18.11 17.32 -15.85
CA ARG A 90 17.80 18.68 -15.40
C ARG A 90 19.05 19.54 -15.23
N ARG A 91 20.12 18.98 -14.63
CA ARG A 91 21.40 19.70 -14.48
C ARG A 91 22.00 20.10 -15.83
N LEU A 92 21.95 19.21 -16.83
CA LEU A 92 22.43 19.51 -18.18
C LEU A 92 21.64 20.65 -18.84
N GLN A 93 20.30 20.60 -18.75
CA GLN A 93 19.43 21.65 -19.30
C GLN A 93 19.73 23.01 -18.65
N HIS A 94 19.87 23.06 -17.32
CA HIS A 94 20.21 24.30 -16.62
C HIS A 94 21.57 24.88 -17.04
N ARG A 95 22.59 24.04 -17.22
CA ARG A 95 23.90 24.51 -17.72
C ARG A 95 23.81 25.07 -19.14
N ARG A 96 23.02 24.42 -20.00
CA ARG A 96 22.82 24.88 -21.38
C ARG A 96 22.11 26.23 -21.46
N LEU A 97 21.15 26.48 -20.56
CA LEU A 97 20.43 27.76 -20.49
C LEU A 97 21.28 28.90 -19.90
N ALA A 98 22.31 28.58 -19.12
CA ALA A 98 23.19 29.55 -18.49
C ALA A 98 24.42 29.92 -19.34
N ALA A 99 24.62 29.26 -20.49
CA ALA A 99 25.68 29.52 -21.47
C ALA A 99 25.10 30.31 -22.64
#